data_AF-A0A2P5HE83-F1
#
_entry.id   AF-A0A2P5HE83-F1
#
_cell.length_a   1.000
_cell.length_b   1.000
_cell.length_c   1.000
_cell.angle_alpha   90.00
_cell.angle_beta   90.00
_cell.angle_gamma   90.00
#
_symmetry.space_group_name_H-M   'P 1'
#
loop_
_entity.id
_entity.type
_entity.pdbx_description
1 polymer ?
#
loop_
_entity_poly.entity_id
_entity_poly.type
_entity_poly.pdbx_seq_one_letter_code
_entity_poly.pdbx_strand_id
1 'polypeptide(L)'
;MEEVEARIEETAAELRDEWSCSIDDMVTGVKIEIEDYVRNELQDAQEMTSHNNPEPKEPKTELPTTDNEPDVEEDATSDVAEVEMKAWLSTKYKPGSKQPMKKPLTAPWGLAISDPDLEKLKVGFKSQSMDDKWDLLVEDPDEAGGTSVHIIRNWLQLDWYILHISPRPTSNDDGGSAKILGITWEGDRNGLQCGAEQAQKEAVMLCRGWLGCEFETLPQYSSEVFWDHSAYVKLGEPEGQAGSNGVSSTAGGADEAREEVDPRLRLHVMSLGSRYWNESQ
;
A
#
# COMPACT_ATOMS: atom_id res chain seq x y z
N MET A 1 -0.76 35.04 -30.22
CA MET A 1 -0.94 33.65 -30.69
C MET A 1 0.37 32.90 -30.50
N GLU A 2 1.48 33.37 -31.10
CA GLU A 2 2.83 32.83 -30.84
C GLU A 2 3.22 32.81 -29.36
N GLU A 3 2.89 33.86 -28.60
CA GLU A 3 3.18 33.92 -27.15
C GLU A 3 2.37 32.92 -26.31
N VAL A 4 1.20 32.50 -26.80
CA VAL A 4 0.37 31.48 -26.13
C VAL A 4 0.90 30.08 -26.46
N GLU A 5 1.36 29.84 -27.69
CA GLU A 5 1.99 28.58 -28.08
C GLU A 5 3.32 28.36 -27.33
N ALA A 6 4.15 29.39 -27.18
CA ALA A 6 5.40 29.29 -26.43
C ALA A 6 5.17 28.91 -24.95
N ARG A 7 4.14 29.46 -24.31
CA ARG A 7 3.78 29.13 -22.92
C ARG A 7 3.22 27.71 -22.75
N ILE A 8 2.52 27.20 -23.77
CA ILE A 8 2.04 25.81 -23.78
C ILE A 8 3.22 24.83 -23.92
N GLU A 9 4.19 25.13 -24.79
CA GLU A 9 5.38 24.28 -24.96
C GLU A 9 6.26 24.26 -23.70
N GLU A 10 6.44 25.40 -23.03
CA GLU A 10 7.19 25.48 -21.77
C GLU A 10 6.52 24.64 -20.66
N THR A 11 5.21 24.80 -20.48
CA THR A 11 4.45 24.00 -19.48
C THR A 11 4.48 22.50 -19.82
N ALA A 12 4.42 22.15 -21.11
CA ALA A 12 4.50 20.76 -21.55
C ALA A 12 5.90 20.16 -21.40
N ALA A 13 6.95 20.97 -21.39
CA ALA A 13 8.31 20.53 -21.11
C ALA A 13 8.50 20.28 -19.60
N GLU A 14 8.03 21.20 -18.74
CA GLU A 14 8.08 21.04 -17.28
C GLU A 14 7.32 19.80 -16.80
N LEU A 15 6.11 19.57 -17.31
CA LEU A 15 5.33 18.37 -16.99
C LEU A 15 6.00 17.07 -17.49
N ARG A 16 6.76 17.14 -18.59
CA ARG A 16 7.45 15.97 -19.15
C ARG A 16 8.66 15.59 -18.32
N ASP A 17 9.41 16.56 -17.80
CA ASP A 17 10.52 16.33 -16.88
C ASP A 17 10.01 15.84 -15.51
N GLU A 18 8.94 16.42 -14.98
CA GLU A 18 8.33 15.99 -13.72
C GLU A 18 7.81 14.53 -13.82
N TRP A 19 7.16 14.19 -14.95
CA TRP A 19 6.71 12.82 -15.20
C TRP A 19 7.87 11.86 -15.49
N SER A 20 8.95 12.32 -16.13
CA SER A 20 10.13 11.47 -16.37
C SER A 20 10.80 11.09 -15.06
N CYS A 21 10.97 12.02 -14.12
CA CYS A 21 11.50 11.71 -12.80
C CYS A 21 10.59 10.75 -12.01
N SER A 22 9.27 10.97 -12.04
CA SER A 22 8.32 10.07 -11.37
C SER A 22 8.29 8.67 -11.99
N ILE A 23 8.39 8.56 -13.32
CA ILE A 23 8.42 7.27 -14.02
C ILE A 23 9.76 6.58 -13.77
N ASP A 24 10.89 7.28 -13.79
CA ASP A 24 12.19 6.67 -13.55
C ASP A 24 12.31 6.17 -12.09
N ASP A 25 11.76 6.87 -11.10
CA ASP A 25 11.71 6.38 -9.72
C ASP A 25 10.72 5.22 -9.55
N MET A 26 9.56 5.26 -10.24
CA MET A 26 8.65 4.12 -10.28
C MET A 26 9.27 2.91 -10.98
N VAL A 27 9.99 3.11 -12.08
CA VAL A 27 10.64 2.05 -12.86
C VAL A 27 11.85 1.51 -12.10
N THR A 28 12.61 2.35 -11.41
CA THR A 28 13.75 1.92 -10.60
C THR A 28 13.28 1.21 -9.34
N GLY A 29 12.23 1.72 -8.68
CA GLY A 29 11.54 1.04 -7.59
C GLY A 29 11.00 -0.31 -8.03
N VAL A 30 10.22 -0.36 -9.12
CA VAL A 30 9.67 -1.60 -9.70
C VAL A 30 10.76 -2.56 -10.15
N LYS A 31 11.87 -2.07 -10.72
CA LYS A 31 12.99 -2.92 -11.15
C LYS A 31 13.70 -3.55 -9.96
N ILE A 32 13.97 -2.79 -8.90
CA ILE A 32 14.56 -3.32 -7.66
C ILE A 32 13.57 -4.31 -7.00
N GLU A 33 12.28 -4.00 -7.00
CA GLU A 33 11.20 -4.86 -6.50
C GLU A 33 11.09 -6.19 -7.29
N ILE A 34 11.21 -6.16 -8.62
CA ILE A 34 11.21 -7.36 -9.47
C ILE A 34 12.48 -8.20 -9.26
N GLU A 35 13.64 -7.56 -9.14
CA GLU A 35 14.90 -8.27 -8.90
C GLU A 35 14.90 -8.99 -7.54
N ASP A 36 14.33 -8.39 -6.50
CA ASP A 36 14.16 -9.03 -5.19
C ASP A 36 13.11 -10.16 -5.22
N TYR A 37 12.00 -9.99 -5.94
CA TYR A 37 11.00 -11.05 -6.14
C TYR A 37 11.59 -12.27 -6.85
N VAL A 38 12.29 -12.06 -7.98
CA VAL A 38 12.96 -13.14 -8.73
C VAL A 38 14.03 -13.82 -7.88
N ARG A 39 14.76 -13.08 -7.05
CA ARG A 39 15.76 -13.65 -6.14
C ARG A 39 15.12 -14.56 -5.09
N ASN A 40 13.99 -14.16 -4.49
CA ASN A 40 13.29 -14.94 -3.48
C ASN A 40 12.69 -16.22 -4.06
N GLU A 41 12.01 -16.15 -5.20
CA GLU A 41 11.46 -17.33 -5.90
C GLU A 41 12.55 -18.35 -6.28
N LEU A 42 13.73 -17.86 -6.72
CA LEU A 42 14.86 -18.73 -7.02
C LEU A 42 15.40 -19.43 -5.77
N GLN A 43 15.36 -18.77 -4.61
CA GLN A 43 15.80 -19.36 -3.35
C GLN A 43 14.83 -20.44 -2.87
N ASP A 44 13.52 -20.19 -2.94
CA ASP A 44 12.48 -21.16 -2.57
C ASP A 44 12.51 -22.40 -3.49
N ALA A 45 12.74 -22.19 -4.80
CA ALA A 45 12.90 -23.28 -5.76
C ALA A 45 14.16 -24.13 -5.50
N GLN A 46 15.26 -23.52 -5.03
CA GLN A 46 16.46 -24.25 -4.62
C GLN A 46 16.24 -25.06 -3.35
N GLU A 47 15.50 -24.55 -2.37
CA GLU A 47 15.17 -25.29 -1.15
C GLU A 47 14.24 -26.49 -1.44
N MET A 48 13.27 -26.32 -2.34
CA MET A 48 12.36 -27.41 -2.74
C MET A 48 13.06 -28.52 -3.55
N THR A 49 14.10 -28.20 -4.32
CA THR A 49 14.87 -29.20 -5.09
C THR A 49 15.92 -29.91 -4.23
N SER A 50 16.36 -29.32 -3.11
CA SER A 50 17.30 -29.96 -2.18
C SER A 50 16.71 -31.14 -1.39
N HIS A 51 15.39 -31.32 -1.37
CA HIS A 51 14.70 -32.29 -0.52
C HIS A 51 14.11 -33.51 -1.23
N ASN A 52 14.16 -33.57 -2.56
CA ASN A 52 13.59 -34.68 -3.33
C ASN A 52 14.59 -35.24 -4.34
N ASN A 53 15.33 -36.27 -3.92
CA ASN A 53 15.97 -37.21 -4.85
C ASN A 53 15.33 -38.59 -4.71
N PRO A 54 14.26 -38.90 -5.44
CA PRO A 54 13.87 -40.28 -5.71
C PRO A 54 14.48 -40.75 -7.03
N GLU A 55 15.16 -41.89 -6.99
CA GLU A 55 15.67 -42.60 -8.16
C GLU A 55 14.57 -42.78 -9.25
N PRO A 56 14.90 -42.58 -10.54
CA PRO A 56 13.92 -42.71 -11.60
C PRO A 56 13.58 -44.18 -11.88
N LYS A 57 12.33 -44.57 -11.63
CA LYS A 57 11.75 -45.81 -12.17
C LYS A 57 11.05 -45.50 -13.49
N GLU A 58 11.53 -46.11 -14.57
CA GLU A 58 10.95 -46.02 -15.92
C GLU A 58 9.51 -46.56 -15.96
N PRO A 59 8.52 -45.82 -16.50
CA PRO A 59 7.23 -46.37 -16.85
C PRO A 59 7.16 -46.73 -18.34
N LYS A 60 6.81 -47.99 -18.60
CA LYS A 60 6.48 -48.55 -19.91
C LYS A 60 5.19 -47.91 -20.46
N THR A 61 5.29 -47.44 -21.70
CA THR A 61 4.20 -46.92 -22.52
C THR A 61 3.41 -48.07 -23.16
N GLU A 62 2.13 -48.20 -22.83
CA GLU A 62 1.15 -48.88 -23.69
C GLU A 62 -0.11 -48.01 -23.78
N LEU A 63 -0.48 -47.67 -25.02
CA LEU A 63 -1.67 -46.93 -25.42
C LEU A 63 -2.85 -47.90 -25.57
N PRO A 64 -4.04 -47.54 -25.07
CA PRO A 64 -5.29 -47.93 -25.71
C PRO A 64 -6.07 -46.67 -26.14
N THR A 65 -6.30 -46.58 -27.45
CA THR A 65 -7.35 -45.74 -28.06
C THR A 65 -8.72 -46.28 -27.65
N THR A 66 -9.55 -45.46 -27.04
CA THR A 66 -10.98 -45.74 -26.87
C THR A 66 -11.75 -44.43 -26.99
N ASP A 67 -12.38 -44.26 -28.16
CA ASP A 67 -13.44 -43.30 -28.41
C ASP A 67 -14.65 -43.69 -27.55
N ASN A 68 -14.91 -42.92 -26.49
CA ASN A 68 -16.17 -42.91 -25.77
C ASN A 68 -16.49 -41.44 -25.49
N GLU A 69 -17.57 -40.94 -26.09
CA GLU A 69 -18.21 -39.67 -25.70
C GLU A 69 -18.90 -39.89 -24.34
N PRO A 70 -18.50 -39.19 -23.25
CA PRO A 70 -19.24 -39.23 -22.01
C PRO A 70 -20.34 -38.17 -22.01
N ASP A 71 -21.56 -38.64 -21.69
CA ASP A 71 -22.70 -37.82 -21.31
C ASP A 71 -22.36 -36.91 -20.12
N VAL A 72 -22.92 -35.70 -20.18
CA VAL A 72 -22.74 -34.57 -19.28
C VAL A 72 -23.25 -34.88 -17.87
N GLU A 73 -22.34 -35.17 -16.94
CA GLU A 73 -22.60 -35.04 -15.50
C GLU A 73 -22.12 -33.65 -15.04
N GLU A 74 -23.07 -32.72 -15.01
CA GLU A 74 -22.96 -31.38 -14.42
C GLU A 74 -23.02 -31.47 -12.87
N ASP A 75 -22.38 -30.53 -12.18
CA ASP A 75 -22.59 -30.19 -10.76
C ASP A 75 -21.92 -30.99 -9.62
N ALA A 76 -20.58 -31.15 -9.65
CA ALA A 76 -19.82 -31.47 -8.42
C ALA A 76 -18.51 -30.71 -8.22
N THR A 77 -18.09 -29.85 -9.17
CA THR A 77 -16.82 -29.10 -9.08
C THR A 77 -17.00 -27.65 -8.60
N SER A 78 -18.24 -27.17 -8.45
CA SER A 78 -18.54 -25.78 -8.06
C SER A 78 -18.13 -25.44 -6.61
N ASP A 79 -18.35 -26.37 -5.68
CA ASP A 79 -18.22 -26.08 -4.24
C ASP A 79 -16.77 -25.85 -3.78
N VAL A 80 -15.80 -26.49 -4.43
CA VAL A 80 -14.38 -26.34 -4.09
C VAL A 80 -13.87 -24.94 -4.48
N ALA A 81 -14.34 -24.43 -5.62
CA ALA A 81 -13.94 -23.11 -6.13
C ALA A 81 -14.44 -21.98 -5.23
N GLU A 82 -15.65 -22.08 -4.67
CA GLU A 82 -16.21 -21.04 -3.79
C GLU A 82 -15.43 -20.94 -2.47
N VAL A 83 -15.06 -22.09 -1.87
CA VAL A 83 -14.30 -22.11 -0.61
C VAL A 83 -12.91 -21.50 -0.79
N GLU A 84 -12.22 -21.84 -1.88
CA GLU A 84 -10.92 -21.27 -2.19
C GLU A 84 -11.00 -19.77 -2.48
N MET A 85 -12.00 -19.34 -3.25
CA MET A 85 -12.21 -17.92 -3.55
C MET A 85 -12.50 -17.11 -2.28
N LYS A 86 -13.32 -17.64 -1.37
CA LYS A 86 -13.60 -17.00 -0.09
C LYS A 86 -12.35 -16.93 0.80
N ALA A 87 -11.49 -17.94 0.76
CA ALA A 87 -10.21 -17.91 1.49
C ALA A 87 -9.25 -16.86 0.91
N TRP A 88 -9.25 -16.68 -0.42
CA TRP A 88 -8.46 -15.65 -1.11
C TRP A 88 -8.90 -14.22 -0.79
N LEU A 89 -10.21 -14.01 -0.65
CA LEU A 89 -10.80 -12.71 -0.30
C LEU A 89 -10.86 -12.45 1.21
N SER A 90 -10.34 -13.37 2.03
CA SER A 90 -10.31 -13.20 3.48
C SER A 90 -9.44 -12.02 3.87
N THR A 91 -10.00 -11.07 4.62
CA THR A 91 -9.30 -9.93 5.21
C THR A 91 -8.60 -10.29 6.53
N LYS A 92 -8.68 -11.55 6.98
CA LYS A 92 -7.94 -12.01 8.17
C LYS A 92 -6.45 -12.10 7.90
N TYR A 93 -5.66 -11.44 8.73
CA TYR A 93 -4.21 -11.62 8.80
C TYR A 93 -3.88 -12.93 9.51
N LYS A 94 -2.95 -13.70 8.95
CA LYS A 94 -2.41 -14.90 9.58
C LYS A 94 -0.93 -14.67 9.87
N PRO A 95 -0.51 -14.71 11.14
CA PRO A 95 0.91 -14.60 11.50
C PRO A 95 1.77 -15.59 10.70
N GLY A 96 2.85 -15.10 10.11
CA GLY A 96 3.76 -15.91 9.28
C GLY A 96 3.30 -16.15 7.84
N SER A 97 2.13 -15.64 7.42
CA SER A 97 1.68 -15.73 6.02
C SER A 97 2.22 -14.62 5.11
N LYS A 98 2.90 -13.62 5.69
CA LYS A 98 3.43 -12.43 5.03
C LYS A 98 4.88 -12.24 5.43
N GLN A 99 5.64 -11.54 4.59
CA GLN A 99 7.01 -11.19 4.90
C GLN A 99 7.01 -10.06 5.95
N PRO A 100 7.63 -10.28 7.12
CA PRO A 100 7.68 -9.26 8.16
C PRO A 100 8.58 -8.09 7.73
N MET A 101 8.37 -6.93 8.35
CA MET A 101 9.25 -5.77 8.20
C MET A 101 10.72 -6.14 8.49
N LYS A 102 11.64 -5.63 7.67
CA LYS A 102 13.08 -5.82 7.81
C LYS A 102 13.65 -4.92 8.91
N LYS A 103 13.24 -3.65 8.96
CA LYS A 103 13.67 -2.69 9.99
C LYS A 103 12.46 -1.98 10.61
N PRO A 104 11.66 -2.69 11.44
CA PRO A 104 10.48 -2.11 12.04
C PRO A 104 10.84 -0.96 12.98
N LEU A 105 10.19 0.19 12.79
CA LEU A 105 10.19 1.31 13.71
C LEU A 105 8.81 1.44 14.34
N THR A 106 8.75 1.75 15.63
CA THR A 106 7.50 1.86 16.36
C THR A 106 7.43 3.19 17.10
N ALA A 107 6.26 3.83 17.06
CA ALA A 107 5.99 5.06 17.81
C ALA A 107 4.61 5.01 18.47
N PRO A 108 4.47 5.55 19.70
CA PRO A 108 3.16 5.76 20.30
C PRO A 108 2.37 6.79 19.49
N TRP A 109 1.06 6.62 19.43
CA TRP A 109 0.17 7.54 18.73
C TRP A 109 -0.93 8.04 19.65
N GLY A 110 -1.66 7.12 20.26
CA GLY A 110 -2.71 7.45 21.19
C GLY A 110 -3.91 8.17 20.55
N LEU A 111 -4.26 7.81 19.32
CA LEU A 111 -5.40 8.37 18.59
C LEU A 111 -6.71 7.68 19.01
N ALA A 112 -7.68 8.46 19.50
CA ALA A 112 -9.03 7.94 19.75
C ALA A 112 -9.75 7.73 18.41
N ILE A 113 -10.46 6.62 18.28
CA ILE A 113 -11.24 6.29 17.08
C ILE A 113 -12.71 6.10 17.45
N SER A 114 -13.59 6.51 16.53
CA SER A 114 -15.03 6.34 16.67
C SER A 114 -15.42 4.87 16.47
N ASP A 115 -16.57 4.47 17.00
CA ASP A 115 -17.08 3.10 16.81
C ASP A 115 -17.30 2.76 15.32
N PRO A 116 -17.85 3.67 14.48
CA PRO A 116 -17.94 3.42 13.03
C PRO A 116 -16.59 3.15 12.37
N ASP A 117 -15.55 3.91 12.72
CA ASP A 117 -14.21 3.69 12.15
C ASP A 117 -13.57 2.40 12.65
N LEU A 118 -13.79 2.04 13.92
CA LEU A 118 -13.36 0.75 14.45
C LEU A 118 -13.99 -0.42 13.70
N GLU A 119 -15.29 -0.36 13.41
CA GLU A 119 -15.98 -1.41 12.65
C GLU A 119 -15.46 -1.50 11.21
N LYS A 120 -15.20 -0.36 10.55
CA LYS A 120 -14.56 -0.34 9.21
C LYS A 120 -13.16 -0.98 9.25
N LEU A 121 -12.36 -0.66 10.27
CA LEU A 121 -11.02 -1.24 10.47
C LEU A 121 -11.06 -2.76 10.68
N LYS A 122 -12.05 -3.27 11.43
CA LYS A 122 -12.23 -4.72 11.67
C LYS A 122 -12.69 -5.50 10.44
N VAL A 123 -13.37 -4.85 9.49
CA VAL A 123 -13.73 -5.46 8.21
C VAL A 123 -12.49 -5.67 7.36
N GLY A 124 -11.57 -4.70 7.35
CA GLY A 124 -10.37 -4.72 6.52
C GLY A 124 -10.67 -4.58 5.03
N PHE A 125 -9.63 -4.74 4.20
CA PHE A 125 -9.72 -4.69 2.75
C PHE A 125 -8.74 -5.68 2.12
N LYS A 126 -9.19 -6.41 1.10
CA LYS A 126 -8.35 -7.31 0.31
C LYS A 126 -8.41 -6.88 -1.15
N SER A 127 -7.26 -6.58 -1.74
CA SER A 127 -7.13 -6.28 -3.15
C SER A 127 -7.65 -7.42 -4.00
N GLN A 128 -8.39 -7.10 -5.06
CA GLN A 128 -8.83 -8.07 -6.07
C GLN A 128 -7.83 -8.15 -7.23
N SER A 129 -7.02 -7.10 -7.42
CA SER A 129 -6.03 -7.02 -8.48
C SER A 129 -4.74 -6.33 -8.04
N MET A 130 -3.70 -6.42 -8.87
CA MET A 130 -2.44 -5.70 -8.63
C MET A 130 -2.60 -4.17 -8.65
N ASP A 131 -3.65 -3.65 -9.31
CA ASP A 131 -3.89 -2.21 -9.42
C ASP A 131 -4.39 -1.58 -8.11
N ASP A 132 -4.96 -2.37 -7.21
CA ASP A 132 -5.38 -1.90 -5.88
C ASP A 132 -4.16 -1.63 -4.98
N LYS A 133 -3.03 -2.30 -5.25
CA LYS A 133 -1.71 -2.14 -4.59
C LYS A 133 -1.63 -2.49 -3.10
N TRP A 134 -2.72 -2.35 -2.34
CA TRP A 134 -2.73 -2.45 -0.89
C TRP A 134 -3.76 -3.47 -0.38
N ASP A 135 -3.37 -4.24 0.62
CA ASP A 135 -4.26 -5.01 1.48
C ASP A 135 -4.26 -4.37 2.88
N LEU A 136 -5.42 -4.36 3.55
CA LEU A 136 -5.59 -3.98 4.95
C LEU A 136 -6.14 -5.20 5.69
N LEU A 137 -5.26 -6.01 6.24
CA LEU A 137 -5.60 -7.27 6.88
C LEU A 137 -5.70 -7.12 8.39
N VAL A 138 -6.67 -7.80 8.99
CA VAL A 138 -6.98 -7.70 10.42
C VAL A 138 -6.49 -8.93 11.14
N GLU A 139 -5.60 -8.73 12.11
CA GLU A 139 -5.18 -9.79 13.03
C GLU A 139 -6.19 -9.90 14.18
N ASP A 140 -6.63 -11.13 14.48
CA ASP A 140 -7.58 -11.37 15.56
C ASP A 140 -7.01 -10.87 16.92
N PRO A 141 -7.86 -10.48 17.89
CA PRO A 141 -7.41 -9.89 19.14
C PRO A 141 -6.42 -10.76 19.93
N ASP A 142 -5.40 -10.15 20.51
CA ASP A 142 -4.45 -10.80 21.42
C ASP A 142 -5.08 -11.15 22.79
N GLU A 143 -4.30 -11.73 23.70
CA GLU A 143 -4.76 -12.08 25.06
C GLU A 143 -5.25 -10.85 25.86
N ALA A 144 -4.78 -9.65 25.52
CA ALA A 144 -5.22 -8.39 26.13
C ALA A 144 -6.44 -7.80 25.41
N GLY A 145 -6.95 -8.45 24.36
CA GLY A 145 -8.06 -7.99 23.53
C GLY A 145 -7.68 -6.92 22.51
N GLY A 146 -6.39 -6.66 22.30
CA GLY A 146 -5.89 -5.72 21.31
C GLY A 146 -5.90 -6.33 19.91
N THR A 147 -6.42 -5.60 18.93
CA THR A 147 -6.45 -5.99 17.51
C THR A 147 -5.36 -5.23 16.77
N SER A 148 -4.80 -5.82 15.72
CA SER A 148 -3.88 -5.11 14.83
C SER A 148 -4.40 -5.07 13.40
N VAL A 149 -4.13 -3.98 12.69
CA VAL A 149 -4.41 -3.86 11.24
C VAL A 149 -3.09 -3.74 10.51
N HIS A 150 -2.82 -4.70 9.64
CA HIS A 150 -1.64 -4.80 8.80
C HIS A 150 -1.93 -4.20 7.44
N ILE A 151 -1.20 -3.16 7.07
CA ILE A 151 -1.28 -2.50 5.77
C ILE A 151 -0.11 -3.01 4.92
N ILE A 152 -0.45 -3.74 3.87
CA ILE A 152 0.48 -4.59 3.12
C ILE A 152 0.47 -4.18 1.66
N ARG A 153 1.64 -4.13 1.04
CA ARG A 153 1.72 -3.95 -0.42
C ARG A 153 1.48 -5.29 -1.10
N ASN A 154 0.37 -5.42 -1.83
CA ASN A 154 -0.20 -6.71 -2.20
C ASN A 154 0.73 -7.57 -3.09
N TRP A 155 1.51 -6.99 -4.01
CA TRP A 155 2.44 -7.77 -4.83
C TRP A 155 3.74 -8.12 -4.12
N LEU A 156 4.15 -7.34 -3.12
CA LEU A 156 5.36 -7.62 -2.34
C LEU A 156 5.09 -8.57 -1.17
N GLN A 157 3.83 -8.67 -0.73
CA GLN A 157 3.44 -9.44 0.46
C GLN A 157 4.24 -9.02 1.71
N LEU A 158 4.67 -7.74 1.76
CA LEU A 158 5.45 -7.13 2.84
C LEU A 158 4.55 -6.24 3.70
N ASP A 159 4.67 -6.35 5.02
CA ASP A 159 4.03 -5.43 5.94
C ASP A 159 4.71 -4.05 5.87
N TRP A 160 3.95 -3.00 5.55
CA TRP A 160 4.47 -1.63 5.47
C TRP A 160 4.10 -0.80 6.69
N TYR A 161 2.90 -1.03 7.22
CA TYR A 161 2.43 -0.41 8.45
C TYR A 161 1.61 -1.42 9.27
N ILE A 162 1.67 -1.31 10.58
CA ILE A 162 0.84 -2.04 11.52
C ILE A 162 0.25 -1.03 12.50
N LEU A 163 -1.08 -0.96 12.54
CA LEU A 163 -1.82 -0.16 13.52
C LEU A 163 -2.15 -1.03 14.72
N HIS A 164 -1.71 -0.62 15.91
CA HIS A 164 -1.98 -1.32 17.16
C HIS A 164 -3.22 -0.72 17.83
N ILE A 165 -4.34 -1.45 17.84
CA ILE A 165 -5.64 -0.98 18.31
C ILE A 165 -5.98 -1.67 19.62
N SER A 166 -6.25 -0.89 20.67
CA SER A 166 -6.79 -1.42 21.92
C SER A 166 -8.24 -1.02 22.13
N PRO A 167 -9.10 -1.93 22.60
CA PRO A 167 -10.39 -1.54 23.15
C PRO A 167 -10.16 -0.63 24.35
N ARG A 168 -10.98 0.40 24.49
CA ARG A 168 -10.94 1.27 25.66
C ARG A 168 -11.51 0.50 26.85
N PRO A 169 -10.85 0.49 28.02
CA PRO A 169 -11.47 -0.04 29.23
C PRO A 169 -12.72 0.78 29.50
N THR A 170 -13.86 0.09 29.66
CA THR A 170 -15.20 0.61 29.94
C THR A 170 -15.15 1.59 31.12
N SER A 171 -14.93 2.86 30.81
CA SER A 171 -15.00 4.00 31.71
C SER A 171 -15.89 5.01 31.02
N ASN A 172 -16.82 5.58 31.78
CA ASN A 172 -18.06 6.24 31.36
C ASN A 172 -17.91 7.54 30.53
N ASP A 173 -17.00 7.59 29.56
CA ASP A 173 -16.64 8.81 28.84
C ASP A 173 -16.95 8.69 27.34
N ASP A 174 -17.81 9.58 26.87
CA ASP A 174 -18.70 9.49 25.70
C ASP A 174 -18.02 9.82 24.36
N GLY A 175 -16.83 9.25 24.09
CA GLY A 175 -15.97 9.70 22.97
C GLY A 175 -15.38 8.65 22.02
N GLY A 176 -15.65 7.35 22.22
CA GLY A 176 -15.17 6.26 21.35
C GLY A 176 -14.74 5.00 22.11
N SER A 177 -15.06 3.83 21.56
CA SER A 177 -14.82 2.52 22.20
C SER A 177 -13.40 1.98 22.05
N ALA A 178 -12.54 2.61 21.22
CA ALA A 178 -11.19 2.12 20.98
C ALA A 178 -10.17 3.24 20.73
N LYS A 179 -8.90 2.87 20.78
CA LYS A 179 -7.76 3.76 20.60
C LYS A 179 -6.67 3.08 19.80
N ILE A 180 -6.11 3.76 18.81
CA ILE A 180 -4.84 3.36 18.19
C ILE A 180 -3.72 3.74 19.15
N LEU A 181 -3.11 2.73 19.77
CA LEU A 181 -2.04 2.91 20.75
C LEU A 181 -0.75 3.39 20.09
N GLY A 182 -0.45 2.87 18.91
CA GLY A 182 0.77 3.18 18.19
C GLY A 182 0.74 2.64 16.78
N ILE A 183 1.82 2.94 16.06
CA ILE A 183 2.07 2.47 14.72
C ILE A 183 3.47 1.84 14.67
N THR A 184 3.57 0.72 13.96
CA THR A 184 4.84 0.16 13.52
C THR A 184 4.93 0.30 12.01
N TRP A 185 6.08 0.69 11.46
CA TRP A 185 6.28 0.83 10.01
C TRP A 185 7.66 0.36 9.58
N GLU A 186 7.81 0.04 8.29
CA GLU A 186 9.11 -0.27 7.70
C GLU A 186 9.99 0.99 7.71
N GLY A 187 11.05 0.96 8.51
CA GLY A 187 11.99 2.07 8.69
C GLY A 187 13.02 2.19 7.59
N ASP A 188 13.15 1.19 6.72
CA ASP A 188 14.04 1.23 5.57
C ASP A 188 13.29 0.79 4.30
N ARG A 189 12.80 1.79 3.58
CA ARG A 189 12.13 1.66 2.29
C ARG A 189 13.17 1.85 1.19
N ASN A 190 14.02 0.85 1.02
CA ASN A 190 15.04 0.82 -0.02
C ASN A 190 16.06 1.98 0.10
N GLY A 191 16.55 2.21 1.31
CA GLY A 191 17.50 3.26 1.64
C GLY A 191 16.84 4.60 2.00
N LEU A 192 15.51 4.67 2.03
CA LEU A 192 14.76 5.84 2.48
C LEU A 192 14.09 5.56 3.81
N GLN A 193 14.22 6.49 4.76
CA GLN A 193 13.57 6.43 6.06
C GLN A 193 12.65 7.64 6.23
N CYS A 194 11.43 7.42 6.70
CA CYS A 194 10.54 8.49 7.13
C CYS A 194 10.33 8.47 8.66
N GLY A 195 9.97 9.63 9.20
CA GLY A 195 9.62 9.79 10.60
C GLY A 195 8.21 9.28 10.93
N ALA A 196 7.92 9.15 12.23
CA ALA A 196 6.63 8.66 12.73
C ALA A 196 5.44 9.49 12.20
N GLU A 197 5.57 10.82 12.13
CA GLU A 197 4.50 11.71 11.65
C GLU A 197 4.11 11.38 10.21
N GLN A 198 5.09 11.14 9.33
CA GLN A 198 4.82 10.80 7.94
C GLN A 198 4.17 9.41 7.82
N ALA A 199 4.67 8.43 8.57
CA ALA A 199 4.08 7.09 8.61
C ALA A 199 2.60 7.12 9.09
N GLN A 200 2.30 7.96 10.08
CA GLN A 200 0.93 8.17 10.57
C GLN A 200 0.02 8.80 9.51
N LYS A 201 0.49 9.83 8.80
CA LYS A 201 -0.26 10.46 7.69
C LYS A 201 -0.60 9.46 6.59
N GLU A 202 0.39 8.67 6.17
CA GLU A 202 0.23 7.65 5.14
C GLU A 202 -0.76 6.54 5.54
N ALA A 203 -0.63 6.00 6.75
CA ALA A 203 -1.57 5.00 7.25
C ALA A 203 -3.01 5.53 7.32
N VAL A 204 -3.20 6.77 7.77
CA VAL A 204 -4.53 7.41 7.80
C VAL A 204 -5.09 7.61 6.40
N MET A 205 -4.27 8.05 5.44
CA MET A 205 -4.69 8.20 4.05
C MET A 205 -5.12 6.86 3.44
N LEU A 206 -4.39 5.77 3.72
CA LEU A 206 -4.75 4.43 3.23
C LEU A 206 -6.06 3.93 3.86
N CYS A 207 -6.23 4.07 5.18
CA CYS A 207 -7.48 3.71 5.85
C CYS A 207 -8.68 4.55 5.37
N ARG A 208 -8.48 5.84 5.10
CA ARG A 208 -9.51 6.72 4.48
C ARG A 208 -9.85 6.26 3.07
N GLY A 209 -8.84 6.03 2.24
CA GLY A 209 -9.03 5.68 0.82
C GLY A 209 -9.69 4.32 0.62
N TRP A 210 -9.28 3.31 1.40
CA TRP A 210 -9.74 1.92 1.21
C TRP A 210 -10.94 1.53 2.07
N LEU A 211 -11.06 2.08 3.28
CA LEU A 211 -12.12 1.70 4.23
C LEU A 211 -13.13 2.82 4.48
N GLY A 212 -12.88 4.04 3.98
CA GLY A 212 -13.71 5.20 4.27
C GLY A 212 -13.71 5.59 5.75
N CYS A 213 -12.62 5.32 6.49
CA CYS A 213 -12.49 5.77 7.88
C CYS A 213 -12.40 7.30 7.93
N GLU A 214 -13.01 7.95 8.92
CA GLU A 214 -13.01 9.42 9.01
C GLU A 214 -11.82 9.95 9.81
N PHE A 215 -11.54 9.33 10.97
CA PHE A 215 -10.58 9.81 11.97
C PHE A 215 -10.80 11.29 12.32
N GLU A 216 -11.97 11.59 12.91
CA GLU A 216 -12.49 12.96 13.12
C GLU A 216 -11.52 13.96 13.78
N THR A 217 -10.57 13.48 14.57
CA THR A 217 -9.60 14.33 15.28
C THR A 217 -8.37 14.69 14.43
N LEU A 218 -8.23 14.11 13.22
CA LEU A 218 -7.12 14.34 12.31
C LEU A 218 -7.56 15.16 11.08
N PRO A 219 -6.71 16.08 10.60
CA PRO A 219 -7.02 16.85 9.40
C PRO A 219 -7.11 15.95 8.17
N GLN A 220 -7.81 16.43 7.13
CA GLN A 220 -7.75 15.79 5.82
C GLN A 220 -6.39 16.07 5.19
N TYR A 221 -5.67 15.02 4.81
CA TYR A 221 -4.40 15.14 4.11
C TYR A 221 -4.64 15.18 2.60
N SER A 222 -3.90 16.03 1.88
CA SER A 222 -3.87 15.97 0.41
C SER A 222 -3.08 14.75 -0.04
N SER A 223 -3.38 14.25 -1.24
CA SER A 223 -2.62 13.15 -1.84
C SER A 223 -1.13 13.48 -2.03
N GLU A 224 -0.79 14.77 -2.16
CA GLU A 224 0.60 15.25 -2.27
C GLU A 224 1.44 14.89 -1.04
N VAL A 225 0.83 14.85 0.15
CA VAL A 225 1.51 14.45 1.39
C VAL A 225 2.00 13.01 1.32
N PHE A 226 1.30 12.13 0.60
CA PHE A 226 1.70 10.73 0.45
C PHE A 226 2.97 10.60 -0.40
N TRP A 227 3.18 11.55 -1.31
CA TRP A 227 4.31 11.58 -2.24
C TRP A 227 5.35 12.65 -1.88
N ASP A 228 5.31 13.17 -0.65
CA ASP A 228 6.26 14.18 -0.20
C ASP A 228 7.64 13.55 0.03
N HIS A 229 8.47 13.55 -1.01
CA HIS A 229 9.84 13.03 -0.96
C HIS A 229 10.71 13.77 0.07
N SER A 230 10.37 15.01 0.44
CA SER A 230 11.14 15.77 1.44
C SER A 230 10.97 15.22 2.87
N ALA A 231 9.91 14.44 3.12
CA ALA A 231 9.69 13.75 4.38
C ALA A 231 10.58 12.50 4.57
N TYR A 232 11.36 12.14 3.54
CA TYR A 232 12.24 10.97 3.52
C TYR A 232 13.71 11.37 3.56
N VAL A 233 14.47 10.71 4.43
CA VAL A 233 15.92 10.89 4.55
C VAL A 233 16.62 9.65 4.02
N LYS A 234 17.68 9.85 3.24
CA LYS A 234 18.49 8.76 2.70
C LYS A 234 19.41 8.18 3.79
N LEU A 235 19.32 6.87 3.98
CA LEU A 235 20.13 6.13 4.93
C LEU A 235 21.59 6.05 4.45
N GLY A 236 22.51 6.42 5.33
CA GLY A 236 23.96 6.31 5.07
C GLY A 236 24.60 7.51 4.40
N GLU A 237 23.86 8.58 4.11
CA GLU A 237 24.49 9.87 3.84
C GLU A 237 24.97 10.49 5.16
N PRO A 238 26.26 10.85 5.29
CA PRO A 238 26.73 11.55 6.47
C PRO A 238 26.00 12.89 6.57
N GLU A 239 25.51 13.24 7.76
CA GLU A 239 24.79 14.50 8.09
C GLU A 239 25.63 15.79 7.90
N GLY A 240 26.56 15.81 6.95
CA GLY A 240 27.60 16.80 6.79
C GLY A 240 27.58 17.50 5.43
N GLN A 241 26.42 17.94 4.96
CA GLN A 241 26.31 19.06 4.02
C GLN A 241 24.87 19.58 3.99
N ALA A 242 24.45 20.24 5.07
CA ALA A 242 23.37 21.21 5.00
C ALA A 242 23.81 22.31 4.01
N GLY A 243 23.34 22.19 2.76
CA GLY A 243 23.52 23.21 1.74
C GLY A 243 22.80 24.49 2.17
N SER A 244 23.53 25.37 2.83
CA SER A 244 23.16 26.75 3.03
C SER A 244 23.16 27.47 1.68
N ASN A 245 22.12 27.29 0.88
CA ASN A 245 21.81 28.22 -0.21
C ASN A 245 21.03 29.40 0.35
N GLY A 246 21.68 30.15 1.23
CA GLY A 246 21.36 31.53 1.51
C GLY A 246 22.13 32.40 0.52
N VAL A 247 21.54 32.67 -0.65
CA VAL A 247 21.97 33.77 -1.52
C VAL A 247 21.03 34.95 -1.31
N SER A 248 21.58 35.97 -0.67
CA SER A 248 21.04 37.32 -0.57
C SER A 248 21.42 38.13 -1.81
N SER A 249 20.44 38.89 -2.33
CA SER A 249 20.48 40.10 -3.19
C SER A 249 19.48 39.92 -4.34
N THR A 250 18.58 40.82 -4.73
CA THR A 250 18.34 42.25 -4.45
C THR A 250 16.97 42.62 -5.02
N ALA A 251 16.40 43.73 -4.54
CA ALA A 251 15.14 44.34 -4.94
C ALA A 251 14.84 44.42 -6.46
N GLY A 252 13.57 44.20 -6.81
CA GLY A 252 12.96 44.51 -8.10
C GLY A 252 11.48 44.15 -8.04
N GLY A 253 10.61 45.13 -7.77
CA GLY A 253 9.17 44.94 -7.76
C GLY A 253 8.61 44.85 -9.17
N ALA A 254 7.66 43.94 -9.37
CA ALA A 254 6.63 44.02 -10.39
C ALA A 254 5.42 43.18 -9.93
N ASP A 255 4.27 43.84 -9.82
CA ASP A 255 2.94 43.23 -9.89
C ASP A 255 2.83 42.35 -11.14
N GLU A 256 2.34 41.12 -11.03
CA GLU A 256 1.27 40.59 -11.89
C GLU A 256 0.83 39.16 -11.51
N ALA A 257 -0.49 39.00 -11.51
CA ALA A 257 -1.33 37.80 -11.48
C ALA A 257 -0.66 36.41 -11.39
N ARG A 258 -0.80 35.77 -10.22
CA ARG A 258 -0.83 34.30 -10.12
C ARG A 258 -2.21 33.82 -10.56
N GLU A 259 -2.28 33.32 -11.80
CA GLU A 259 -3.45 32.62 -12.33
C GLU A 259 -3.46 31.18 -11.79
N GLU A 260 -4.61 30.82 -11.25
CA GLU A 260 -4.95 29.57 -10.58
C GLU A 260 -5.00 28.42 -11.61
N VAL A 261 -4.13 27.42 -11.48
CA VAL A 261 -4.16 26.22 -12.33
C VAL A 261 -5.36 25.35 -11.93
N ASP A 262 -6.21 25.02 -12.91
CA ASP A 262 -7.50 24.35 -12.72
C ASP A 262 -7.36 23.00 -11.95
N PRO A 263 -7.89 22.90 -10.72
CA PRO A 263 -7.80 21.69 -9.89
C PRO A 263 -8.57 20.48 -10.45
N ARG A 264 -9.33 20.62 -11.55
CA ARG A 264 -10.10 19.51 -12.15
C ARG A 264 -9.27 18.46 -12.85
N LEU A 265 -8.02 18.75 -13.23
CA LEU A 265 -7.17 17.80 -13.97
C LEU A 265 -6.36 16.85 -13.05
N ARG A 266 -6.15 17.18 -11.76
CA ARG A 266 -5.46 16.30 -10.79
C ARG A 266 -6.35 15.21 -10.16
N LEU A 267 -7.66 15.33 -10.28
CA LEU A 267 -8.62 14.38 -9.68
C LEU A 267 -8.77 13.04 -10.43
N HIS A 268 -8.19 12.87 -11.62
CA HIS A 268 -8.52 11.70 -12.47
C HIS A 268 -7.93 10.36 -11.98
N VAL A 269 -6.80 10.38 -11.26
CA VAL A 269 -6.12 9.14 -10.84
C VAL A 269 -6.70 8.55 -9.54
N MET A 270 -7.32 9.36 -8.68
CA MET A 270 -8.10 8.87 -7.53
C MET A 270 -9.61 8.78 -7.83
N SER A 271 -10.13 9.50 -8.82
CA SER A 271 -11.54 9.43 -9.23
C SER A 271 -11.92 8.11 -9.92
N LEU A 272 -10.98 7.41 -10.57
CA LEU A 272 -11.29 6.11 -11.19
C LEU A 272 -11.57 5.02 -10.15
N GLY A 273 -10.98 5.10 -8.94
CA GLY A 273 -11.37 4.25 -7.81
C GLY A 273 -12.73 4.65 -7.20
N SER A 274 -13.07 5.94 -7.21
CA SER A 274 -14.32 6.44 -6.63
C SER A 274 -15.56 6.22 -7.53
N ARG A 275 -15.40 6.08 -8.86
CA ARG A 275 -16.53 5.81 -9.78
C ARG A 275 -17.10 4.40 -9.63
N TYR A 276 -16.33 3.44 -9.14
CA TYR A 276 -16.83 2.09 -8.85
C TYR A 276 -17.74 2.03 -7.59
N TRP A 277 -17.75 3.06 -6.74
CA TRP A 277 -18.45 3.02 -5.46
C TRP A 277 -19.89 3.56 -5.49
N ASN A 278 -20.28 4.32 -6.52
CA ASN A 278 -21.67 4.81 -6.65
C ASN A 278 -22.60 3.87 -7.44
N GLU A 279 -22.09 2.77 -7.98
CA GLU A 279 -22.88 1.81 -8.79
C GLU A 279 -23.11 0.45 -8.09
N SER A 280 -22.76 0.31 -6.81
CA SER A 280 -22.90 -0.97 -6.07
C SER A 280 -23.57 -0.85 -4.69
N GLN A 281 -24.41 0.17 -4.47
CA GLN A 281 -25.41 0.18 -3.40
C GLN A 281 -26.83 0.05 -3.95
#